data_AF-A0A7H9ATR2-F1
#
_entry.id   AF-A0A7H9ATR2-F1
#
_cell.length_a   1.000
_cell.length_b   1.000
_cell.length_c   1.000
_cell.angle_alpha   90.00
_cell.angle_beta   90.00
_cell.angle_gamma   90.00
#
_symmetry.space_group_name_H-M   'P 1'
#
loop_
_entity.id
_entity.type
_entity.pdbx_description
1 polymer ?
#
loop_
_entity_poly.entity_id
_entity_poly.type
_entity_poly.pdbx_seq_one_letter_code
_entity_poly.pdbx_strand_id
1 'polypeptide(L)'
;MAINKHQKIGIFLVIAILLALLIFHQYRKSNIKKYEHKTIALVNGYLRGTKSGPILKYIYRIGENIYDGSTYIRSDEYSKYKNRYFIVSYSSKNPGWSEILLDRPVLDTIKIKEAGFKLTNE
;
A
#
# COMPACT_ATOMS: atom_id res chain seq x y z
N MET A 1 -9.18 24.87 34.64
CA MET A 1 -10.35 24.85 33.74
C MET A 1 -10.97 23.46 33.83
N ALA A 2 -12.18 23.31 34.38
CA ALA A 2 -12.80 21.99 34.58
C ALA A 2 -13.42 21.49 33.25
N ILE A 3 -13.06 20.28 32.83
CA ILE A 3 -13.58 19.65 31.61
C ILE A 3 -15.04 19.23 31.86
N ASN A 4 -15.98 19.71 31.04
CA ASN A 4 -17.39 19.42 31.21
C ASN A 4 -17.74 17.97 30.77
N LYS A 5 -18.92 17.47 31.17
CA LYS A 5 -19.34 16.07 30.90
C LYS A 5 -19.34 15.73 29.40
N HIS A 6 -19.77 16.66 28.55
CA HIS A 6 -19.81 16.48 27.09
C HIS A 6 -18.41 16.41 26.48
N GLN A 7 -17.47 17.23 26.97
CA GLN A 7 -16.07 17.20 26.56
C GLN A 7 -15.40 15.87 26.98
N LYS A 8 -15.70 15.34 28.18
CA LYS A 8 -15.19 14.03 28.60
C LYS A 8 -15.68 12.89 27.70
N ILE A 9 -16.96 12.90 27.33
CA ILE A 9 -17.54 11.91 26.40
C ILE A 9 -16.90 12.05 25.00
N GLY A 10 -16.73 13.29 24.52
CA GLY A 10 -16.06 13.55 23.24
C GLY A 10 -14.62 13.03 23.21
N ILE A 11 -13.84 13.30 24.26
CA ILE A 11 -12.46 12.79 24.38
C ILE A 11 -12.43 11.26 24.40
N PHE A 12 -13.33 10.63 25.16
CA PHE A 12 -13.42 9.17 25.21
C PHE A 12 -13.71 8.57 23.82
N LEU A 13 -14.64 9.15 23.07
CA LEU A 13 -14.95 8.70 21.72
C LEU A 13 -13.76 8.85 20.77
N VAL A 14 -13.04 9.97 20.83
CA VAL A 14 -11.83 10.18 20.02
C VAL A 14 -10.76 9.13 20.34
N ILE A 15 -10.51 8.85 21.62
CA ILE A 15 -9.56 7.82 22.05
C ILE A 15 -9.99 6.43 21.58
N ALA A 16 -11.27 6.09 21.70
CA ALA A 16 -11.80 4.81 21.24
C ALA A 16 -11.64 4.63 19.72
N ILE A 17 -11.89 5.69 18.93
CA ILE A 17 -11.69 5.68 17.47
C ILE A 17 -10.20 5.49 17.14
N LEU A 18 -9.30 6.21 17.82
CA LEU A 18 -7.86 6.06 17.61
C LEU A 18 -7.37 4.64 17.92
N LEU A 19 -7.85 4.05 19.02
CA LEU A 19 -7.54 2.65 19.37
C LEU A 19 -8.06 1.67 18.32
N ALA A 20 -9.29 1.85 17.85
CA ALA A 20 -9.86 1.00 16.79
C ALA A 20 -9.03 1.07 15.51
N LEU A 21 -8.57 2.26 15.11
CA LEU A 21 -7.70 2.44 13.94
C LEU A 21 -6.35 1.74 14.11
N LEU A 22 -5.73 1.82 15.29
CA LEU A 22 -4.46 1.13 15.58
C LEU A 22 -4.62 -0.39 15.52
N ILE A 23 -5.67 -0.93 16.14
CA ILE A 23 -5.98 -2.36 16.11
C ILE A 23 -6.22 -2.83 14.66
N PHE A 24 -7.00 -2.07 13.89
CA PHE A 24 -7.26 -2.38 12.48
C PHE A 24 -5.96 -2.37 11.65
N HIS A 25 -5.10 -1.38 11.85
CA HIS A 25 -3.81 -1.30 11.15
C HIS A 25 -2.92 -2.52 11.47
N GLN A 26 -2.83 -2.90 12.74
CA GLN A 26 -2.07 -4.07 13.17
C GLN A 26 -2.68 -5.38 12.63
N TYR A 27 -4.01 -5.47 12.62
CA TYR A 27 -4.73 -6.61 12.05
C TYR A 27 -4.43 -6.76 10.56
N ARG A 28 -4.50 -5.68 9.78
CA ARG A 28 -4.15 -5.70 8.35
C ARG A 28 -2.72 -6.19 8.14
N LYS A 29 -1.75 -5.64 8.88
CA LYS A 29 -0.34 -6.03 8.75
C LYS A 29 -0.10 -7.49 9.11
N SER A 30 -0.71 -7.95 10.20
CA SER A 30 -0.67 -9.35 10.63
C SER A 30 -1.30 -10.29 9.59
N ASN A 31 -2.42 -9.87 8.99
CA ASN A 31 -3.12 -10.65 7.96
C ASN A 31 -2.29 -10.80 6.68
N ILE A 32 -1.66 -9.72 6.19
CA ILE A 32 -0.71 -9.79 5.06
C ILE A 32 0.40 -10.78 5.36
N LYS A 33 1.01 -10.70 6.56
CA LYS A 33 2.11 -11.59 6.94
C LYS A 33 1.68 -13.07 7.08
N LYS A 34 0.46 -13.32 7.58
CA LYS A 34 -0.04 -14.69 7.80
C LYS A 34 -0.47 -15.37 6.51
N TYR A 35 -1.06 -14.62 5.59
CA TYR A 35 -1.60 -15.12 4.32
C TYR A 35 -0.80 -14.55 3.13
N GLU A 36 0.51 -14.43 3.31
CA GLU A 36 1.40 -13.73 2.37
C GLU A 36 1.52 -14.51 1.06
N HIS A 37 1.14 -13.86 -0.04
CA HIS A 37 1.48 -14.28 -1.38
C HIS A 37 2.20 -13.14 -2.09
N LYS A 38 3.01 -13.48 -3.09
CA LYS A 38 3.84 -12.52 -3.83
C LYS A 38 3.48 -12.51 -5.29
N THR A 39 3.45 -11.32 -5.86
CA THR A 39 3.34 -11.10 -7.30
C THR A 39 4.14 -9.86 -7.68
N ILE A 40 3.99 -9.41 -8.92
CA ILE A 40 4.65 -8.22 -9.45
C ILE A 40 3.65 -7.07 -9.44
N ALA A 41 4.11 -5.91 -8.99
CA ALA A 41 3.39 -4.65 -9.09
C ALA A 41 4.11 -3.70 -10.05
N LEU A 42 3.32 -2.93 -10.80
CA LEU A 42 3.78 -1.81 -11.61
C LEU A 42 3.49 -0.50 -10.89
N VAL A 43 4.51 0.33 -10.70
CA VAL A 43 4.34 1.72 -10.27
C VAL A 43 3.75 2.54 -11.42
N ASN A 44 2.53 3.05 -11.22
CA ASN A 44 1.76 3.74 -12.28
C ASN A 44 1.35 5.17 -11.92
N GLY A 45 1.64 5.64 -10.71
CA GLY A 45 1.19 6.96 -10.30
C GLY A 45 1.94 7.56 -9.11
N TYR A 46 1.70 8.84 -8.93
CA TYR A 46 2.29 9.65 -7.88
C TYR A 46 1.30 10.72 -7.44
N LEU A 47 1.16 10.87 -6.13
CA LEU A 47 0.42 11.96 -5.53
C LEU A 47 1.37 12.77 -4.65
N ARG A 48 1.47 14.06 -4.94
CA ARG A 48 2.21 15.00 -4.10
C ARG A 48 1.34 15.37 -2.90
N GLY A 49 1.59 14.75 -1.75
CA GLY A 49 0.98 15.16 -0.49
C GLY A 49 1.58 16.50 -0.06
N THR A 50 0.73 17.51 0.18
CA THR A 50 1.19 18.85 0.61
C THR A 50 1.76 18.89 2.02
N LYS A 51 1.50 17.87 2.86
CA LYS A 51 1.96 17.79 4.26
C LYS A 51 2.52 16.44 4.74
N SER A 52 2.25 15.33 4.03
CA SER A 52 2.53 13.96 4.55
C SER A 52 3.56 13.17 3.74
N GLY A 53 4.37 13.87 2.92
CA GLY A 53 5.26 13.24 1.94
C GLY A 53 4.50 12.70 0.72
N PRO A 54 5.19 12.46 -0.39
CA PRO A 54 4.54 11.91 -1.56
C PRO A 54 4.13 10.46 -1.40
N ILE A 55 3.07 10.12 -2.11
CA ILE A 55 2.50 8.79 -2.17
C ILE A 55 2.77 8.23 -3.56
N LEU A 56 3.41 7.07 -3.59
CA LEU A 56 3.56 6.26 -4.78
C LEU A 56 2.33 5.36 -4.93
N LYS A 57 1.75 5.32 -6.14
CA LYS A 57 0.69 4.39 -6.50
C LYS A 57 1.24 3.24 -7.34
N TYR A 58 0.72 2.05 -7.08
CA TYR A 58 1.06 0.86 -7.84
C TYR A 58 -0.17 -0.02 -8.06
N ILE A 59 -0.11 -0.83 -9.12
CA ILE A 59 -1.13 -1.83 -9.45
C ILE A 59 -0.50 -3.22 -9.56
N TYR A 60 -1.28 -4.25 -9.24
CA TYR A 60 -0.91 -5.66 -9.39
C TYR A 60 -2.11 -6.48 -9.80
N ARG A 61 -1.86 -7.68 -10.33
CA ARG A 61 -2.88 -8.56 -10.89
C ARG A 61 -2.89 -9.91 -10.18
N ILE A 62 -4.09 -10.42 -9.93
CA ILE A 62 -4.32 -11.75 -9.37
C ILE A 62 -5.46 -12.37 -10.18
N GLY A 63 -5.11 -13.28 -11.09
CA GLY A 63 -6.02 -13.73 -12.13
C GLY A 63 -6.44 -12.55 -13.02
N GLU A 64 -7.74 -12.41 -13.25
CA GLU A 64 -8.32 -11.32 -14.06
C GLU A 64 -8.52 -10.01 -13.29
N ASN A 65 -8.34 -10.03 -11.95
CA ASN A 65 -8.59 -8.88 -11.10
C ASN A 65 -7.36 -7.98 -10.98
N ILE A 66 -7.58 -6.67 -11.04
CA ILE A 66 -6.57 -5.65 -10.81
C ILE A 66 -6.79 -5.04 -9.43
N TYR A 67 -5.71 -4.88 -8.68
CA TYR A 67 -5.72 -4.26 -7.36
C TYR A 67 -4.78 -3.08 -7.32
N ASP A 68 -5.23 -2.01 -6.66
CA ASP A 68 -4.43 -0.83 -6.39
C ASP A 68 -3.81 -0.89 -5.00
N GLY A 69 -2.64 -0.30 -4.87
CA GLY A 69 -2.00 -0.06 -3.60
C GLY A 69 -1.23 1.26 -3.60
N SER A 70 -0.81 1.66 -2.41
CA SER A 70 -0.01 2.86 -2.27
C SER A 70 0.97 2.75 -1.10
N THR A 71 2.09 3.44 -1.23
CA THR A 71 3.10 3.54 -0.18
C THR A 71 3.68 4.94 -0.14
N TYR A 72 4.15 5.36 1.03
CA TYR A 72 4.84 6.63 1.19
C TYR A 72 6.30 6.49 0.75
N ILE A 73 6.82 7.51 0.09
CA ILE A 73 8.21 7.62 -0.32
C ILE A 73 8.78 8.98 0.10
N ARG A 74 10.10 9.14 0.05
CA ARG A 74 10.69 10.47 0.22
C ARG A 74 10.46 11.32 -1.03
N SER A 75 10.43 12.64 -0.84
CA SER A 75 10.08 13.62 -1.88
C SER A 75 10.95 13.57 -3.14
N ASP A 76 12.19 13.14 -2.98
CA ASP A 76 13.22 13.07 -4.01
C ASP A 76 13.31 11.71 -4.72
N GLU A 77 12.54 10.70 -4.28
CA GLU A 77 12.74 9.32 -4.75
C GLU A 77 11.78 8.90 -5.87
N TYR A 78 10.81 9.72 -6.27
CA TYR A 78 9.80 9.28 -7.23
C TYR A 78 10.40 8.80 -8.57
N SER A 79 11.40 9.51 -9.08
CA SER A 79 12.09 9.16 -10.33
C SER A 79 12.74 7.76 -10.29
N LYS A 80 13.14 7.30 -9.09
CA LYS A 80 13.73 5.97 -8.88
C LYS A 80 12.73 4.84 -9.11
N TYR A 81 11.44 5.11 -8.88
CA TYR A 81 10.39 4.08 -8.86
C TYR A 81 9.39 4.19 -10.01
N LYS A 82 9.26 5.36 -10.64
CA LYS A 82 8.31 5.62 -11.72
C LYS A 82 8.44 4.59 -12.86
N ASN A 83 7.31 4.03 -13.28
CA ASN A 83 7.19 3.07 -14.41
C ASN A 83 8.10 1.84 -14.26
N ARG A 84 8.37 1.41 -13.02
CA ARG A 84 9.16 0.22 -12.74
C ARG A 84 8.31 -0.85 -12.05
N TYR A 85 8.79 -2.08 -12.16
CA TYR A 85 8.17 -3.25 -11.58
C TYR A 85 8.89 -3.66 -10.30
N PHE A 86 8.13 -4.03 -9.28
CA PHE A 86 8.64 -4.48 -7.99
C PHE A 86 7.84 -5.68 -7.50
N ILE A 87 8.40 -6.42 -6.55
CA ILE A 87 7.63 -7.42 -5.82
C ILE A 87 6.61 -6.71 -4.93
N VAL A 88 5.39 -7.25 -4.90
CA VAL A 88 4.36 -6.87 -3.93
C VAL A 88 3.95 -8.11 -3.14
N SER A 89 3.87 -7.96 -1.83
CA SER A 89 3.26 -8.93 -0.93
C SER A 89 1.80 -8.55 -0.71
N TYR A 90 0.89 -9.50 -0.84
CA TYR A 90 -0.54 -9.31 -0.61
C TYR A 90 -1.13 -10.43 0.24
N SER A 91 -2.27 -10.18 0.89
CA SER A 91 -3.01 -11.21 1.61
C SER A 91 -3.89 -12.01 0.66
N SER A 92 -3.72 -13.33 0.58
CA SER A 92 -4.65 -14.18 -0.20
C SER A 92 -6.08 -14.18 0.36
N LYS A 93 -6.27 -13.83 1.63
CA LYS A 93 -7.59 -13.69 2.26
C LYS A 93 -8.27 -12.36 1.93
N ASN A 94 -7.49 -11.30 1.75
CA ASN A 94 -7.99 -10.00 1.30
C ASN A 94 -6.98 -9.39 0.33
N PRO A 95 -7.10 -9.67 -0.98
CA PRO A 95 -6.10 -9.28 -1.95
C PRO A 95 -5.86 -7.78 -2.06
N GLY A 96 -6.81 -6.91 -1.67
CA GLY A 96 -6.60 -5.47 -1.61
C GLY A 96 -5.66 -5.00 -0.49
N TRP A 97 -5.32 -5.88 0.45
CA TRP A 97 -4.30 -5.60 1.47
C TRP A 97 -2.94 -6.04 0.95
N SER A 98 -2.12 -5.05 0.60
CA SER A 98 -0.78 -5.28 0.09
C SER A 98 0.26 -4.32 0.67
N GLU A 99 1.52 -4.69 0.42
CA GLU A 99 2.74 -3.94 0.70
C GLU A 99 3.75 -4.16 -0.44
N ILE A 100 4.16 -3.07 -1.10
CA ILE A 100 5.16 -3.10 -2.17
C ILE A 100 6.58 -3.11 -1.58
N LEU A 101 7.44 -3.98 -2.10
CA LEU A 101 8.83 -4.14 -1.68
C LEU A 101 9.74 -3.35 -2.62
N LEU A 102 9.91 -2.05 -2.35
CA LEU A 102 10.67 -1.11 -3.19
C LEU A 102 12.18 -1.42 -3.27
N ASP A 103 12.69 -2.27 -2.40
CA ASP A 103 14.06 -2.82 -2.39
C ASP A 103 14.24 -4.01 -3.35
N ARG A 104 13.15 -4.55 -3.90
CA ARG A 104 13.14 -5.74 -4.77
C ARG A 104 12.60 -5.42 -6.17
N PRO A 105 13.38 -4.73 -7.02
CA PRO A 105 12.99 -4.47 -8.39
C PRO A 105 12.93 -5.76 -9.21
N VAL A 106 12.01 -5.80 -10.17
CA VAL A 106 11.88 -6.92 -11.11
C VAL A 106 12.24 -6.40 -12.50
N LEU A 107 13.30 -6.97 -13.08
CA LEU A 107 13.78 -6.64 -14.42
C LEU A 107 13.51 -7.77 -15.44
N ASP A 108 13.15 -8.95 -14.94
CA ASP A 108 12.86 -10.12 -15.74
C ASP A 108 11.55 -9.93 -16.50
N THR A 109 11.68 -9.73 -17.81
CA THR A 109 10.57 -9.44 -18.72
C THR A 109 9.60 -10.62 -18.86
N ILE A 110 10.09 -11.86 -18.71
CA ILE A 110 9.25 -13.06 -18.75
C ILE A 110 8.32 -13.04 -17.54
N LYS A 111 8.87 -12.85 -16.34
CA LYS A 111 8.08 -12.77 -15.10
C LYS A 111 7.07 -11.62 -15.14
N ILE A 112 7.46 -10.46 -15.69
CA ILE A 112 6.55 -9.31 -15.85
C ILE A 112 5.37 -9.66 -16.77
N LYS A 113 5.62 -10.34 -17.90
CA LYS A 113 4.57 -10.80 -18.82
C LYS A 113 3.69 -11.87 -18.18
N GLU A 114 4.27 -12.82 -17.43
CA GLU A 114 3.54 -13.85 -16.68
C GLU A 114 2.63 -13.25 -15.60
N ALA A 115 3.04 -12.15 -14.97
CA ALA A 115 2.21 -11.38 -14.04
C ALA A 115 1.11 -10.55 -14.75
N GLY A 116 0.97 -10.71 -16.06
CA GLY A 116 -0.07 -10.10 -16.89
C GLY A 116 0.27 -8.72 -17.44
N PHE A 117 1.45 -8.17 -17.16
CA PHE A 117 1.78 -6.82 -17.66
C PHE A 117 2.26 -6.86 -19.11
N LYS A 118 1.86 -5.83 -19.86
CA LYS A 118 2.49 -5.51 -21.14
C LYS A 118 3.72 -4.65 -20.87
N LEU A 119 4.84 -4.97 -21.51
CA LEU A 119 6.04 -4.16 -21.41
C LEU A 119 5.77 -2.84 -22.13
N THR A 120 5.90 -1.73 -21.40
CA THR A 120 5.76 -0.40 -21.99
C THR A 120 7.08 -0.04 -22.66
N ASN A 121 7.34 -0.60 -23.85
CA ASN A 121 8.38 -0.22 -24.83
C ASN A 121 8.30 -1.05 -26.13
N GLU A 122 7.14 -1.62 -26.47
CA GLU A 122 6.84 -2.12 -27.82
C GLU A 122 6.02 -1.07 -28.59
#